data_AF-A0A7W0CVT8-F1
#
_entry.id   AF-A0A7W0CVT8-F1
#
_cell.length_a   1.000
_cell.length_b   1.000
_cell.length_c   1.000
_cell.angle_alpha   90.00
_cell.angle_beta   90.00
_cell.angle_gamma   90.00
#
_symmetry.space_group_name_H-M   'P 1'
#
loop_
_entity.id
_entity.type
_entity.pdbx_description
1 polymer ?
#
loop_
_entity_poly.entity_id
_entity_poly.type
_entity_poly.pdbx_seq_one_letter_code
_entity_poly.pdbx_strand_id
1 'polypeptide(L)'
;MNALPAVSLNPETAARAAEVARARGESLEAFVDHAVNEAIEEQQAFEEAMAEAERDFEEGRVHSHEEVLKWLAESRARAEVEIARRSSAS
;
A
#
# COMPACT_ATOMS: atom_id res chain seq x y z
N MET A 1 -23.97 -16.82 -18.50
CA MET A 1 -23.22 -15.69 -17.92
C MET A 1 -23.63 -15.61 -16.46
N ASN A 2 -22.75 -15.93 -15.52
CA ASN A 2 -23.05 -15.74 -14.11
C ASN A 2 -22.91 -14.24 -13.81
N ALA A 3 -24.02 -13.59 -13.45
CA ALA A 3 -23.96 -12.23 -12.95
C ALA A 3 -23.15 -12.23 -11.64
N LEU A 4 -22.25 -11.26 -11.49
CA LEU A 4 -21.55 -11.07 -10.24
C LEU A 4 -22.59 -10.82 -9.12
N PRO A 5 -22.36 -11.34 -7.90
CA PRO A 5 -23.27 -11.12 -6.79
C PRO A 5 -23.42 -9.63 -6.52
N ALA A 6 -24.65 -9.16 -6.33
CA ALA A 6 -24.90 -7.79 -5.89
C ALA A 6 -24.32 -7.62 -4.48
N VAL A 7 -23.20 -6.92 -4.38
CA VAL A 7 -22.57 -6.61 -3.10
C VAL A 7 -23.31 -5.42 -2.47
N SER A 8 -23.95 -5.67 -1.34
CA SER A 8 -24.57 -4.61 -0.54
C SER A 8 -23.57 -4.13 0.51
N LEU A 9 -23.14 -2.88 0.41
CA LEU A 9 -22.44 -2.24 1.52
C LEU A 9 -23.37 -2.14 2.73
N ASN A 10 -22.83 -2.28 3.94
CA ASN A 10 -23.61 -1.91 5.10
C ASN A 10 -23.89 -0.38 5.06
N PRO A 11 -24.99 0.08 5.68
CA PRO A 11 -25.41 1.48 5.56
C PRO A 11 -24.40 2.50 6.08
N GLU A 12 -23.62 2.15 7.10
CA GLU A 12 -22.62 3.04 7.70
C GLU A 12 -21.43 3.25 6.75
N THR A 13 -20.91 2.17 6.18
CA THR A 13 -19.84 2.20 5.17
C THR A 13 -20.29 2.96 3.92
N ALA A 14 -21.53 2.74 3.45
CA ALA A 14 -22.08 3.49 2.32
C ALA A 14 -22.17 5.00 2.61
N ALA A 15 -22.61 5.38 3.81
CA ALA A 15 -22.69 6.78 4.21
C ALA A 15 -21.30 7.44 4.26
N ARG A 16 -20.29 6.74 4.79
CA ARG A 16 -18.90 7.25 4.82
C ARG A 16 -18.25 7.32 3.45
N ALA A 17 -18.43 6.31 2.61
CA ALA A 17 -17.96 6.36 1.22
C ALA A 17 -18.55 7.57 0.48
N ALA A 18 -19.84 7.85 0.67
CA ALA A 18 -20.51 8.99 0.04
C ALA A 18 -20.00 10.35 0.56
N GLU A 19 -19.57 10.45 1.82
CA GLU A 19 -18.96 11.66 2.37
C GLU A 19 -17.57 11.90 1.80
N VAL A 20 -16.74 10.86 1.76
CA VAL A 20 -15.37 10.92 1.23
C VAL A 20 -15.39 11.27 -0.26
N ALA A 21 -16.23 10.60 -1.05
CA ALA A 21 -16.40 10.89 -2.48
C ALA A 21 -16.78 12.36 -2.70
N ARG A 22 -17.72 12.89 -1.89
CA ARG A 22 -18.11 14.31 -1.97
C ARG A 22 -16.97 15.26 -1.63
N ALA A 23 -16.18 14.95 -0.60
CA ALA A 23 -15.03 15.76 -0.20
C ALA A 23 -13.93 15.77 -1.28
N ARG A 24 -13.83 14.69 -2.07
CA ARG A 24 -12.90 14.55 -3.21
C ARG A 24 -13.46 15.09 -4.52
N GLY A 25 -14.74 15.49 -4.56
CA GLY A 25 -15.39 16.00 -5.77
C GLY A 25 -15.70 14.92 -6.81
N GLU A 26 -15.82 13.66 -6.40
CA GLU A 26 -16.09 12.51 -7.27
C GLU A 26 -17.46 11.86 -6.99
N SER A 27 -17.94 11.02 -7.90
CA SER A 27 -19.16 10.24 -7.68
C SER A 27 -18.88 9.08 -6.72
N LEU A 28 -19.91 8.62 -5.99
CA LEU A 28 -19.78 7.45 -5.11
C LEU A 28 -19.33 6.20 -5.89
N GLU A 29 -19.85 6.01 -7.10
CA GLU A 29 -19.48 4.89 -7.97
C GLU A 29 -17.99 4.94 -8.34
N ALA A 30 -17.49 6.09 -8.80
CA ALA A 30 -16.08 6.25 -9.16
C ALA A 30 -15.15 6.06 -7.95
N PHE A 31 -15.54 6.56 -6.77
CA PHE A 31 -14.80 6.34 -5.53
C PHE A 31 -14.72 4.86 -5.16
N VAL A 32 -15.86 4.14 -5.22
CA VAL A 32 -15.90 2.72 -4.88
C VAL A 32 -15.07 1.90 -5.86
N ASP A 33 -15.19 2.16 -7.17
CA ASP A 33 -14.38 1.47 -8.18
C ASP A 33 -12.88 1.71 -7.97
N HIS A 34 -12.47 2.95 -7.66
CA HIS A 34 -11.09 3.26 -7.32
C HIS A 34 -10.63 2.47 -6.09
N ALA A 35 -11.39 2.54 -4.99
CA ALA A 35 -11.03 1.88 -3.74
C ALA A 35 -10.94 0.36 -3.88
N VAL A 36 -11.79 -0.25 -4.72
CA VAL A 36 -11.73 -1.69 -5.00
C VAL A 36 -10.49 -2.04 -5.82
N ASN A 37 -10.17 -1.26 -6.85
CA ASN A 37 -8.96 -1.50 -7.64
C ASN A 37 -7.68 -1.31 -6.80
N GLU A 38 -7.63 -0.27 -5.99
CA GLU A 38 -6.53 -0.02 -5.04
C GLU A 38 -6.36 -1.21 -4.08
N ALA A 39 -7.45 -1.71 -3.50
CA ALA A 39 -7.40 -2.88 -2.62
C ALA A 39 -6.94 -4.16 -3.35
N ILE A 40 -7.30 -4.34 -4.63
CA ILE A 40 -6.83 -5.47 -5.45
C ILE A 40 -5.32 -5.36 -5.71
N GLU A 41 -4.85 -4.17 -6.07
CA GLU A 41 -3.43 -3.90 -6.32
C GLU A 41 -2.60 -4.10 -5.04
N GLU A 42 -3.08 -3.60 -3.89
CA GLU A 42 -2.44 -3.81 -2.59
C GLU A 42 -2.37 -5.30 -2.22
N GLN A 43 -3.46 -6.05 -2.44
CA GLN A 43 -3.49 -7.49 -2.17
C GLN A 43 -2.50 -8.24 -3.06
N GLN A 44 -2.42 -7.91 -4.35
CA GLN A 44 -1.47 -8.52 -5.28
C GLN A 44 -0.01 -8.21 -4.90
N ALA A 45 0.28 -6.95 -4.57
CA ALA A 45 1.61 -6.55 -4.13
C ALA A 45 2.02 -7.26 -2.83
N PHE A 46 1.08 -7.43 -1.90
CA PHE A 46 1.32 -8.17 -0.66
C PHE A 46 1.59 -9.66 -0.93
N GLU A 47 0.80 -10.30 -1.79
CA GLU A 47 0.99 -11.70 -2.18
C GLU A 47 2.35 -11.91 -2.86
N GLU A 48 2.75 -11.00 -3.76
CA GLU A 48 4.05 -11.04 -4.42
C GLU A 48 5.20 -10.89 -3.41
N ALA A 49 5.10 -9.94 -2.48
CA ALA A 49 6.10 -9.75 -1.43
C ALA A 49 6.22 -10.97 -0.50
N MET A 50 5.10 -11.61 -0.16
CA MET A 50 5.11 -12.84 0.62
C MET A 50 5.75 -14.01 -0.14
N ALA A 51 5.45 -14.16 -1.43
CA ALA A 51 6.05 -15.19 -2.26
C ALA A 51 7.57 -14.97 -2.44
N GLU A 52 8.01 -13.72 -2.55
CA GLU A 52 9.44 -13.38 -2.57
C GLU A 52 10.13 -13.74 -1.25
N ALA A 53 9.52 -13.35 -0.12
CA ALA A 53 10.04 -13.69 1.20
C ALA A 53 10.12 -15.21 1.45
N GLU A 54 9.14 -15.98 0.96
CA GLU A 54 9.15 -17.44 1.04
C GLU A 54 10.30 -18.04 0.20
N ARG A 55 10.50 -17.57 -1.04
CA ARG A 55 11.65 -17.98 -1.86
C ARG A 55 12.99 -17.65 -1.21
N ASP A 56 13.13 -16.46 -0.65
CA ASP A 56 14.35 -16.07 0.05
C ASP A 56 14.63 -16.94 1.27
N PHE A 57 13.57 -17.34 1.99
CA PHE A 57 13.70 -18.31 3.07
C PHE A 57 14.13 -19.70 2.56
N GLU A 58 13.49 -20.23 1.53
CA GLU A 58 13.82 -21.53 0.92
C GLU A 58 15.25 -21.57 0.35
N GLU A 59 15.71 -20.48 -0.25
CA GLU A 59 17.05 -20.34 -0.82
C GLU A 59 18.11 -19.97 0.23
N GLY A 60 17.72 -19.81 1.50
CA GLY A 60 18.61 -19.43 2.60
C GLY A 60 19.13 -18.00 2.51
N ARG A 61 18.52 -17.14 1.68
CA ARG A 61 18.77 -15.70 1.58
C ARG A 61 18.06 -14.94 2.69
N VAL A 62 18.26 -15.38 3.94
CA VAL A 62 17.70 -14.71 5.11
C VAL A 62 18.71 -13.70 5.65
N HIS A 63 18.24 -12.49 5.92
CA HIS A 63 19.07 -11.47 6.58
C HIS A 63 19.04 -11.68 8.10
N SER A 64 20.22 -11.66 8.71
CA SER A 64 20.35 -11.61 10.16
C SER A 64 19.80 -10.29 10.72
N HIS A 65 19.44 -10.30 12.01
CA HIS A 65 18.98 -9.10 12.70
C HIS A 65 20.00 -7.95 12.60
N GLU A 66 21.29 -8.25 12.68
CA GLU A 66 22.37 -7.25 12.56
C GLU A 66 22.44 -6.64 11.15
N GLU A 67 22.23 -7.44 10.09
CA GLU A 67 22.20 -6.95 8.72
C GLU A 67 21.00 -6.04 8.46
N VAL A 68 19.83 -6.40 8.99
CA VAL A 68 18.62 -5.55 8.90
C VAL A 68 18.83 -4.23 9.63
N LEU A 69 19.39 -4.26 10.86
CA LEU A 69 19.68 -3.03 11.62
C LEU A 69 20.68 -2.14 10.91
N LYS A 70 21.74 -2.73 10.31
CA LYS A 70 22.71 -2.00 9.52
C LYS A 70 22.05 -1.32 8.32
N TRP A 71 21.23 -2.05 7.56
CA TRP A 71 20.51 -1.49 6.41
C TRP A 71 19.57 -0.35 6.80
N LEU A 72 18.83 -0.47 7.91
CA LEU A 72 17.96 0.60 8.42
C LEU A 72 18.76 1.85 8.82
N ALA A 73 19.90 1.68 9.49
CA ALA A 73 20.77 2.78 9.87
C ALA A 73 21.32 3.52 8.64
N GLU A 74 21.77 2.77 7.62
CA GLU A 74 22.26 3.34 6.36
C GLU A 74 21.14 4.05 5.57
N SER A 75 19.93 3.47 5.53
CA SER A 75 18.77 4.08 4.89
C SER A 75 18.36 5.39 5.56
N ARG A 76 18.40 5.44 6.90
CA ARG A 76 18.15 6.66 7.65
C ARG A 76 19.18 7.74 7.34
N ALA A 77 20.47 7.39 7.34
CA ALA A 77 21.54 8.34 7.01
C ALA A 77 21.38 8.92 5.59
N ARG A 78 21.00 8.09 4.61
CA ARG A 78 20.70 8.55 3.24
C ARG A 78 19.53 9.54 3.20
N ALA A 79 18.44 9.23 3.91
CA ALA A 79 17.27 10.10 3.96
C ALA A 79 17.61 11.47 4.58
N GLU A 80 18.40 11.50 5.66
CA GLU A 80 18.83 12.74 6.32
C GLU A 80 19.71 13.60 5.40
N VAL A 81 20.62 12.99 4.64
CA VAL A 81 21.44 13.71 3.63
C VAL A 81 20.57 14.30 2.52
N GLU A 82 19.59 13.57 1.99
CA GLU A 82 18.71 14.08 0.94
C GLU A 82 17.82 15.22 1.45
N ILE A 83 17.33 15.15 2.69
CA ILE A 83 16.60 16.25 3.32
C ILE A 83 17.48 17.49 3.41
N ALA A 84 18.71 17.36 3.94
CA ALA A 84 19.65 18.47 4.05
C ALA A 84 20.00 19.10 2.69
N ARG A 85 20.14 18.27 1.64
CA ARG A 85 20.38 18.74 0.26
C ARG A 85 19.22 19.57 -0.27
N ARG A 86 17.98 19.17 0.00
CA ARG A 86 16.79 19.92 -0.42
C ARG A 86 16.61 21.22 0.36
N SER A 87 16.90 21.22 1.65
CA SER A 87 16.81 22.41 2.51
C SER A 87 17.87 23.47 2.21
N SER A 88 19.02 23.08 1.65
CA SER A 88 20.10 24.00 1.25
C SER A 88 19.97 24.53 -0.18
N ALA A 89 19.06 23.97 -0.97
CA ALA A 89 18.75 24.40 -2.33
C ALA A 89 17.55 25.38 -2.42
N SER A 90 16.94 25.72 -1.27
CA SER A 90 15.86 26.72 -1.13
C SER A 90 16.39 27.99 -0.47
#